data_AF-A0A920SN52-F1
#
_entry.id   AF-A0A920SN52-F1
#
_cell.length_a   1.000
_cell.length_b   1.000
_cell.length_c   1.000
_cell.angle_alpha   90.00
_cell.angle_beta   90.00
_cell.angle_gamma   90.00
#
_symmetry.space_group_name_H-M   'P 1'
#
loop_
_entity.id
_entity.type
_entity.pdbx_description
1 polymer ?
#
loop_
_entity_poly.entity_id
_entity_poly.type
_entity_poly.pdbx_seq_one_letter_code
_entity_poly.pdbx_strand_id
1 'polypeptide(L)'
;MGKPFENTAIDFETFDGYPAPLFGGLRLRMHPDAVSDLHTLGFDIMSRSNNHTTDWGIEGLIETSRVLDDVGIVHAGAGKTMGEARRVVFSRPQKDE
;
A
#
# COMPACT_ATOMS: atom_id res chain seq x y z
N MET A 1 0.21 10.65 -12.93
CA MET A 1 1.06 9.46 -13.09
C MET A 1 1.19 8.83 -11.71
N GLY A 2 0.57 7.67 -11.48
CA GLY A 2 0.67 6.99 -10.16
C GLY A 2 2.12 6.64 -9.84
N LYS A 3 2.53 6.81 -8.58
CA LYS A 3 3.87 6.44 -8.11
C LYS A 3 3.84 5.00 -7.57
N PRO A 4 4.95 4.24 -7.70
CA PRO A 4 5.05 2.93 -7.06
C PRO A 4 5.08 3.08 -5.53
N PHE A 5 4.35 2.21 -4.84
CA PHE A 5 4.36 2.07 -3.38
C PHE A 5 5.04 0.75 -3.00
N GLU A 6 6.34 0.84 -2.76
CA GLU A 6 7.24 -0.30 -2.51
C GLU A 6 7.24 -0.78 -1.06
N ASN A 7 6.80 0.06 -0.12
CA ASN A 7 6.78 -0.31 1.29
C ASN A 7 5.56 -1.17 1.65
N THR A 8 5.65 -1.85 2.80
CA THR A 8 4.48 -2.35 3.52
C THR A 8 4.12 -1.35 4.63
N ALA A 9 2.88 -0.85 4.66
CA ALA A 9 2.42 0.07 5.71
C ALA A 9 1.87 -0.74 6.87
N ILE A 10 2.66 -0.85 7.94
CA ILE A 10 2.33 -1.62 9.15
C ILE A 10 2.87 -0.91 10.38
N ASP A 11 2.10 -0.95 11.46
CA ASP A 11 2.51 -0.55 12.79
C ASP A 11 2.84 -1.80 13.62
N PHE A 12 4.08 -1.92 14.11
CA PHE A 12 4.50 -3.11 14.86
C PHE A 12 3.87 -3.24 16.23
N GLU A 13 3.28 -2.19 16.79
CA GLU A 13 2.57 -2.30 18.06
C GLU A 13 1.24 -3.05 17.90
N THR A 14 0.66 -3.00 16.70
CA THR A 14 -0.70 -3.51 16.41
C THR A 14 -0.75 -4.59 15.33
N PHE A 15 0.31 -4.76 14.56
CA PHE A 15 0.38 -5.71 13.45
C PHE A 15 0.48 -7.17 13.93
N ASP A 16 -0.55 -7.96 13.63
CA ASP A 16 -0.65 -9.39 13.95
C ASP A 16 -0.23 -10.27 12.75
N GLY A 17 0.99 -10.05 12.27
CA GLY A 17 1.56 -10.81 11.16
C GLY A 17 3.06 -11.02 11.32
N TYR A 18 3.70 -11.62 10.31
CA TYR A 18 5.11 -11.97 10.38
C TYR A 18 5.83 -11.66 9.07
N PRO A 19 7.15 -11.42 9.12
CA PRO A 19 7.95 -11.23 7.91
C PRO A 19 7.90 -12.48 7.04
N ALA A 20 7.61 -12.33 5.75
CA ALA A 20 7.59 -13.45 4.82
C ALA A 20 8.99 -14.09 4.71
N PRO A 21 9.06 -15.42 4.55
CA PRO A 21 10.34 -16.13 4.43
C PRO A 21 11.09 -15.79 3.14
N LEU A 22 10.37 -15.40 2.08
CA LEU A 22 10.90 -14.96 0.79
C LEU A 22 10.49 -13.50 0.57
N PHE A 23 11.47 -12.61 0.38
CA PHE A 23 11.26 -11.15 0.45
C PHE A 23 12.17 -10.35 -0.51
N GLY A 24 12.75 -11.01 -1.53
CA GLY A 24 13.46 -10.36 -2.63
C GLY A 24 14.74 -9.58 -2.29
N GLY A 25 15.10 -9.38 -1.01
CA GLY A 25 16.33 -8.71 -0.57
C GLY A 25 16.15 -7.90 0.71
N LEU A 26 15.26 -6.90 0.72
CA LEU A 26 14.97 -6.05 1.88
C LEU A 26 13.48 -6.08 2.18
N ARG A 27 13.12 -6.20 3.47
CA ARG A 27 11.72 -6.07 3.90
C ARG A 27 11.40 -4.61 4.14
N LEU A 28 10.86 -3.98 3.11
CA LEU A 28 10.52 -2.56 3.18
C LEU A 28 9.27 -2.37 4.03
N ARG A 29 9.34 -1.42 4.96
CA ARG A 29 8.22 -1.05 5.82
C ARG A 29 8.19 0.45 6.08
N MET A 30 7.00 0.95 6.31
CA MET A 30 6.78 2.30 6.80
C MET A 30 5.67 2.31 7.85
N HIS A 31 5.73 3.28 8.77
CA HIS A 31 4.64 3.52 9.70
C HIS A 31 3.40 4.03 8.94
N PRO A 32 2.17 3.64 9.32
CA PRO A 32 0.94 4.12 8.67
C PRO A 32 0.82 5.64 8.60
N ASP A 33 1.32 6.38 9.59
CA ASP A 33 1.28 7.86 9.58
C ASP A 33 1.99 8.47 8.37
N ALA A 34 3.06 7.85 7.89
CA ALA A 34 3.75 8.33 6.70
C ALA A 34 2.88 8.18 5.43
N VAL A 35 1.84 7.34 5.45
CA VAL A 35 0.85 7.26 4.35
C VAL A 35 -0.09 8.46 4.40
N SER A 36 -0.47 8.95 5.58
CA SER A 36 -1.22 10.20 5.74
C SER A 36 -0.43 11.41 5.24
N ASP A 37 0.88 11.43 5.46
CA ASP A 37 1.76 12.46 4.91
C ASP A 37 1.76 12.43 3.37
N LEU A 38 1.77 11.24 2.75
CA LEU A 38 1.68 11.10 1.29
C LEU A 38 0.37 11.69 0.76
N HIS A 39 -0.77 11.43 1.41
CA HIS A 39 -2.04 12.02 1.03
C HIS A 39 -1.99 13.56 1.15
N THR A 40 -1.43 14.08 2.24
CA THR A 40 -1.27 15.53 2.49
C THR A 40 -0.36 16.21 1.44
N LEU A 41 0.63 15.47 0.92
CA LEU A 41 1.51 15.93 -0.17
C LEU A 41 0.86 15.85 -1.56
N GLY A 42 -0.42 15.48 -1.66
CA GLY A 42 -1.19 15.41 -2.92
C GLY A 42 -1.00 14.10 -3.69
N PHE A 43 -0.54 13.03 -3.05
CA PHE A 43 -0.53 11.71 -3.69
C PHE A 43 -1.90 11.03 -3.58
N ASP A 44 -2.68 11.08 -4.66
CA ASP A 44 -4.05 10.53 -4.67
C ASP A 44 -4.19 9.11 -5.25
N ILE A 45 -3.13 8.61 -5.90
CA ILE A 45 -3.12 7.27 -6.50
C ILE A 45 -1.74 6.62 -6.51
N MET A 46 -1.66 5.35 -6.12
CA MET A 46 -0.42 4.59 -6.08
C MET A 46 -0.53 3.19 -6.70
N SER A 47 0.56 2.74 -7.33
CA SER A 47 0.69 1.37 -7.82
C SER A 47 1.31 0.47 -6.75
N ARG A 48 0.74 -0.72 -6.58
CA ARG A 48 1.19 -1.79 -5.67
C ARG A 48 1.71 -3.01 -6.41
N SER A 49 1.87 -2.95 -7.73
CA SER A 49 2.42 -4.07 -8.51
C SER A 49 3.94 -4.05 -8.44
N ASN A 50 4.51 -4.64 -7.38
CA ASN A 50 5.95 -4.80 -7.21
C ASN A 50 6.31 -6.10 -6.49
N ASN A 51 7.61 -6.39 -6.41
CA ASN A 51 8.15 -7.59 -5.76
C ASN A 51 8.15 -7.52 -4.22
N HIS A 52 7.87 -6.35 -3.63
CA HIS A 52 7.85 -6.13 -2.19
C HIS A 52 6.45 -6.24 -1.56
N THR A 53 5.42 -6.43 -2.37
CA THR A 53 4.01 -6.39 -1.97
C THR A 53 3.65 -7.42 -0.88
N THR A 54 4.41 -8.51 -0.79
CA THR A 54 4.19 -9.61 0.16
C THR A 54 5.36 -9.82 1.12
N ASP A 55 6.22 -8.83 1.32
CA ASP A 55 7.38 -8.93 2.23
C ASP A 55 6.99 -9.25 3.69
N TRP A 56 5.76 -8.92 4.06
CA TRP A 56 5.15 -9.15 5.37
C TRP A 56 3.93 -10.08 5.29
N GLY A 57 3.97 -11.01 4.34
CA GLY A 57 2.91 -12.00 4.16
C GLY A 57 1.62 -11.42 3.61
N ILE A 58 0.54 -12.18 3.77
CA ILE A 58 -0.80 -11.78 3.34
C ILE A 58 -1.36 -10.71 4.30
N GLU A 59 -0.97 -10.79 5.56
CA GLU A 59 -1.31 -9.84 6.61
C GLU A 59 -0.79 -8.44 6.25
N GLY A 60 0.48 -8.31 5.86
CA GLY A 60 1.05 -7.04 5.43
C GLY A 60 0.43 -6.51 4.13
N LEU A 61 0.11 -7.40 3.18
CA LEU A 61 -0.62 -7.04 1.96
C LEU A 61 -1.98 -6.40 2.31
N ILE A 62 -2.76 -7.07 3.15
CA ILE A 62 -4.11 -6.65 3.58
C ILE A 62 -4.03 -5.34 4.37
N GLU A 63 -3.10 -5.27 5.32
CA GLU A 63 -2.96 -4.12 6.19
C GLU A 63 -2.54 -2.87 5.42
N THR A 64 -1.62 -3.01 4.46
CA THR A 64 -1.25 -1.88 3.62
C THR A 64 -2.42 -1.41 2.75
N SER A 65 -3.25 -2.32 2.24
CA SER A 65 -4.48 -1.93 1.53
C SER A 65 -5.43 -1.16 2.45
N ARG A 66 -5.62 -1.63 3.69
CA ARG A 66 -6.45 -0.95 4.69
C ARG A 66 -5.95 0.46 4.97
N VAL A 67 -4.64 0.62 5.23
CA VAL A 67 -4.04 1.93 5.53
C VAL A 67 -4.20 2.91 4.36
N LEU A 68 -4.01 2.47 3.12
CA LEU A 68 -4.22 3.31 1.94
C LEU A 68 -5.71 3.69 1.76
N ASP A 69 -6.61 2.73 1.98
CA ASP A 69 -8.07 2.96 1.92
C ASP A 69 -8.52 3.97 2.98
N ASP A 70 -8.01 3.87 4.21
CA ASP A 70 -8.38 4.72 5.35
C ASP A 70 -7.99 6.19 5.14
N VAL A 71 -6.86 6.44 4.46
CA VAL A 71 -6.43 7.82 4.13
C VAL A 71 -6.99 8.31 2.78
N GLY A 72 -7.72 7.49 2.05
CA GLY A 72 -8.33 7.85 0.77
C GLY A 72 -7.38 7.83 -0.44
N ILE A 73 -6.19 7.22 -0.33
CA ILE A 73 -5.29 7.05 -1.47
C ILE A 73 -5.78 5.87 -2.32
N VAL A 74 -6.12 6.13 -3.57
CA VAL A 74 -6.53 5.09 -4.51
C VAL A 74 -5.34 4.16 -4.82
N HIS A 75 -5.54 2.85 -4.84
CA HIS A 75 -4.45 1.91 -5.17
C HIS A 75 -4.90 0.76 -6.08
N ALA A 76 -3.95 0.21 -6.83
CA ALA A 76 -4.14 -0.95 -7.71
C ALA A 76 -2.84 -1.75 -7.89
N GLY A 77 -2.97 -2.96 -8.46
CA GLY A 77 -1.85 -3.85 -8.74
C GLY A 77 -1.61 -4.92 -7.67
N ALA A 78 -2.41 -4.92 -6.60
CA ALA A 78 -2.41 -5.94 -5.55
C ALA A 78 -3.83 -6.11 -4.98
N GLY A 79 -4.11 -7.26 -4.37
CA GLY A 79 -5.42 -7.54 -3.75
C GLY A 79 -5.52 -8.95 -3.19
N LYS A 80 -6.58 -9.22 -2.44
CA LYS A 80 -6.89 -10.54 -1.84
C LYS A 80 -7.27 -11.57 -2.91
N THR A 81 -7.64 -11.10 -4.10
CA THR A 81 -7.99 -11.93 -5.26
C THR A 81 -7.29 -11.45 -6.52
N MET A 82 -7.14 -12.35 -7.49
CA MET A 82 -6.65 -11.97 -8.84
C MET A 82 -7.53 -10.93 -9.52
N GLY A 83 -8.83 -10.90 -9.20
CA GLY A 83 -9.76 -9.89 -9.71
C GLY A 83 -9.47 -8.51 -9.16
N GLU A 84 -9.25 -8.41 -7.84
CA GLU A 84 -8.85 -7.16 -7.19
C GLU A 84 -7.50 -6.67 -7.70
N ALA A 85 -6.50 -7.55 -7.79
CA ALA A 85 -5.15 -7.20 -8.24
C ALA A 85 -5.13 -6.66 -9.69
N ARG A 86 -6.05 -7.12 -10.56
CA ARG A 86 -6.15 -6.72 -11.98
C ARG A 86 -7.14 -5.58 -12.23
N ARG A 87 -7.86 -5.13 -11.21
CA ARG A 87 -8.90 -4.11 -11.37
C ARG A 87 -8.29 -2.76 -11.74
N VAL A 88 -8.87 -2.10 -12.74
CA VAL A 88 -8.55 -0.70 -13.06
C VAL A 88 -9.20 0.22 -12.04
N VAL A 89 -8.44 1.20 -11.57
CA VAL A 89 -8.90 2.25 -10.65
C VAL A 89 -8.53 3.63 -11.19
N PHE A 90 -9.25 4.66 -10.76
CA PHE A 90 -9.03 6.04 -11.17
C PHE A 90 -9.09 6.93 -9.93
N SER A 91 -8.17 7.89 -9.81
CA SER A 91 -8.32 9.01 -8.87
C SER A 91 -8.91 10.22 -9.58
N ARG A 92 -9.59 11.07 -8.82
CA ARG A 92 -9.94 12.41 -9.25
C ARG A 92 -8.80 13.36 -8.83
N PRO A 93 -8.52 14.42 -9.60
CA PRO A 93 -7.61 15.45 -9.13
C PRO A 93 -8.15 16.05 -7.83
N GLN A 94 -7.30 16.26 -6.83
CA GLN A 94 -7.63 17.16 -5.73
C GLN A 94 -7.92 18.55 -6.30
N LYS A 95 -9.01 19.17 -5.84
CA LYS A 95 -9.29 20.57 -6.18
C LYS A 95 -8.42 21.42 -5.25
N ASP A 96 -7.60 22.27 -5.83
CA ASP A 96 -6.96 23.36 -5.08
C ASP A 96 -8.09 24.26 -4.54
N GLU A 97 -8.18 24.39 -3.20
CA GLU A 97 -9.00 25.41 -2.54
C GLU A 97 -8.31 26.79 -2.56
#